data_AF-A0A8T7BMD8-F1
#
_entry.id   AF-A0A8T7BMD8-F1
#
_cell.length_a   1.000
_cell.length_b   1.000
_cell.length_c   1.000
_cell.angle_alpha   90.00
_cell.angle_beta   90.00
_cell.angle_gamma   90.00
#
_symmetry.space_group_name_H-M   'P 1'
#
loop_
_entity.id
_entity.type
_entity.pdbx_description
1 polymer ?
#
loop_
_entity_poly.entity_id
_entity_poly.type
_entity_poly.pdbx_seq_one_letter_code
_entity_poly.pdbx_strand_id
1 'polypeptide(L)'
;MADLIHEVELKTYEDGEAICRQGDAAEEMFFILNGEVDIIRHDNNSDKNLATLGKYDCFGELGVIQEGPRTADAIARGDIQVYSISREDFKALLKEDKSVRDKIMALAASRLDDLSVKTDVEVDEDWHKQTMDSLDKEQVAVTTEEIRSEGEARSHGNAALAIWLGIFIDAIPESLVIGLLVVSPGGVSLAFIVGVFLANMPEAMSSSVSMRDNGLSLGKVYLMWGSITLTTGLGAMLGAVIFPPSPEGGLYYFMVGIEALAAGAMLTMIAETMLPEAYEMGGSVVGLSTLGGFLSALLVKII
;
A
#
# COMPACT_ATOMS: atom_id res chain seq x y z
N MET A 1 4.13 9.88 -5.74
CA MET A 1 5.61 9.81 -5.78
C MET A 1 6.26 10.97 -6.55
N ALA A 2 5.82 11.32 -7.78
CA ALA A 2 6.45 12.40 -8.56
C ALA A 2 6.21 13.84 -8.05
N ASP A 3 5.20 14.07 -7.20
CA ASP A 3 4.85 15.40 -6.66
C ASP A 3 5.44 15.70 -5.28
N LEU A 4 6.12 14.76 -4.62
CA LEU A 4 6.47 14.88 -3.20
C LEU A 4 7.92 15.26 -2.90
N ILE A 5 8.82 15.09 -3.86
CA ILE A 5 10.21 15.50 -3.67
C ILE A 5 10.38 16.80 -4.44
N HIS A 6 10.15 17.91 -3.75
CA HIS A 6 10.14 19.23 -4.39
C HIS A 6 11.51 19.59 -4.97
N GLU A 7 12.61 19.09 -4.38
CA GLU A 7 13.97 19.33 -4.88
C GLU A 7 14.88 18.10 -4.66
N VAL A 8 14.94 17.20 -5.65
CA VAL A 8 16.06 16.25 -5.76
C VAL A 8 17.19 16.94 -6.53
N GLU A 9 18.34 17.13 -5.89
CA GLU A 9 19.50 17.73 -6.56
C GLU A 9 20.47 16.64 -7.03
N LEU A 10 20.87 16.70 -8.31
CA LEU A 10 21.94 15.85 -8.83
C LEU A 10 23.30 16.46 -8.46
N LYS A 11 24.07 15.77 -7.61
CA LYS A 11 25.43 16.16 -7.22
C LYS A 11 26.45 15.17 -7.79
N THR A 12 27.62 15.68 -8.17
CA THR A 12 28.74 14.89 -8.70
C THR A 12 29.98 15.15 -7.87
N TYR A 13 30.75 14.10 -7.59
CA TYR A 13 31.97 14.17 -6.79
C TYR A 13 33.11 13.46 -7.51
N GLU A 14 34.33 13.99 -7.39
CA GLU A 14 35.55 13.42 -7.96
C GLU A 14 36.12 12.30 -7.08
N ASP A 15 37.00 11.46 -7.63
CA ASP A 15 37.67 10.39 -6.88
C ASP A 15 38.38 10.91 -5.61
N GLY A 16 38.07 10.30 -4.47
CA GLY A 16 38.62 10.67 -3.16
C GLY A 16 37.99 11.90 -2.51
N GLU A 17 37.01 12.54 -3.15
CA GLU A 17 36.30 13.69 -2.58
C GLU A 17 35.37 13.25 -1.43
N ALA A 18 35.37 14.03 -0.35
CA ALA A 18 34.50 13.77 0.80
C ALA A 18 33.11 14.37 0.56
N ILE A 19 32.10 13.51 0.50
CA ILE A 19 30.69 13.87 0.32
C ILE A 19 30.11 14.43 1.62
N CYS A 20 30.50 13.83 2.75
CA CYS A 20 30.25 14.37 4.10
C CYS A 20 31.32 13.87 5.08
N ARG A 21 31.53 14.60 6.18
CA ARG A 21 32.45 14.21 7.26
C ARG A 21 31.70 13.81 8.51
N GLN A 22 32.25 12.85 9.24
CA GLN A 22 31.80 12.48 10.58
C GLN A 22 31.79 13.70 11.49
N GLY A 23 30.70 13.88 12.23
CA GLY A 23 30.49 15.04 13.10
C GLY A 23 29.76 16.21 12.43
N ASP A 24 29.69 16.29 11.10
CA ASP A 24 28.96 17.35 10.40
C ASP A 24 27.45 17.27 10.68
N ALA A 25 26.75 18.40 10.50
CA ALA A 25 25.29 18.42 10.56
C ALA A 25 24.69 17.56 9.42
N ALA A 26 23.75 16.68 9.76
CA ALA A 26 23.12 15.80 8.78
C ALA A 26 21.87 16.43 8.16
N GLU A 27 22.07 17.36 7.22
CA GLU A 27 20.98 18.16 6.62
C GLU A 27 20.33 17.52 5.39
N GLU A 28 20.96 16.49 4.82
CA GLU A 28 20.51 15.82 3.60
C GLU A 28 20.91 14.33 3.61
N MET A 29 20.29 13.51 2.79
CA MET A 29 20.73 12.14 2.53
C MET A 29 20.98 11.92 1.04
N PHE A 30 21.69 10.85 0.70
CA PHE A 30 22.14 10.62 -0.66
C PHE A 30 21.71 9.25 -1.19
N PHE A 31 21.40 9.20 -2.48
CA PHE A 31 21.17 7.98 -3.26
C PHE A 31 22.19 7.88 -4.39
N ILE A 32 22.91 6.77 -4.49
CA ILE A 32 23.98 6.59 -5.46
C ILE A 32 23.37 6.21 -6.82
N LEU A 33 23.60 7.05 -7.83
CA LEU A 33 23.19 6.79 -9.21
C LEU A 33 24.25 6.06 -10.01
N ASN A 34 25.52 6.36 -9.74
CA ASN A 34 26.66 5.75 -10.39
C ASN A 34 27.91 5.94 -9.54
N GLY A 35 28.79 4.94 -9.52
CA GLY A 35 30.01 4.93 -8.72
C GLY A 35 29.89 4.18 -7.39
N GLU A 36 30.93 4.31 -6.56
CA GLU A 36 31.03 3.67 -5.24
C GLU A 36 31.39 4.72 -4.17
N VAL A 37 30.94 4.49 -2.93
CA VAL A 37 31.21 5.36 -1.78
C VAL A 37 31.73 4.53 -0.61
N ASP A 38 32.87 4.91 -0.06
CA ASP A 38 33.41 4.33 1.17
C ASP A 38 32.86 5.06 2.40
N ILE A 39 32.32 4.28 3.34
CA ILE A 39 31.84 4.79 4.64
C ILE A 39 32.91 4.50 5.69
N ILE A 40 33.58 5.54 6.17
CA ILE A 40 34.73 5.43 7.06
C ILE A 40 34.41 6.09 8.39
N ARG A 41 34.51 5.33 9.47
CA ARG A 41 34.38 5.88 10.82
C ARG A 41 35.74 6.09 11.45
N HIS A 42 35.94 7.28 11.99
CA HIS A 42 37.11 7.68 12.75
C HIS A 42 36.84 7.47 14.23
N ASP A 43 37.51 6.50 14.84
CA ASP A 43 37.52 6.29 16.30
C ASP A 43 38.88 6.74 16.88
N ASN A 44 38.96 6.94 18.19
CA ASN A 44 40.15 7.47 18.89
C ASN A 44 41.49 6.74 18.62
N ASN A 45 41.47 5.54 18.00
CA ASN A 45 42.65 4.71 17.81
C ASN A 45 42.76 4.05 16.42
N SER A 46 41.80 4.24 15.51
CA SER A 46 41.85 3.68 14.15
C SER A 46 40.75 4.21 13.23
N ASP A 47 41.08 4.37 11.95
CA ASP A 47 40.09 4.58 10.88
C ASP A 47 39.56 3.21 10.43
N LYS A 48 38.23 3.03 10.48
CA LYS A 48 37.57 1.78 10.08
C LYS A 48 36.66 2.02 8.88
N ASN A 49 36.91 1.29 7.79
CA ASN A 49 35.95 1.21 6.69
C ASN A 49 34.79 0.28 7.12
N LEU A 50 33.61 0.86 7.28
CA LEU A 50 32.41 0.17 7.72
C LEU A 50 31.73 -0.59 6.58
N ALA A 51 31.71 0.02 5.39
CA ALA A 51 31.12 -0.49 4.17
C ALA A 51 31.62 0.28 2.93
N THR A 52 31.67 -0.40 1.79
CA THR A 52 31.69 0.23 0.46
C THR A 52 30.30 0.06 -0.16
N LEU A 53 29.64 1.18 -0.44
CA LEU A 53 28.29 1.25 -1.01
C LEU A 53 28.38 1.48 -2.51
N GLY A 54 27.48 0.84 -3.27
CA GLY A 54 27.49 0.88 -4.72
C GLY A 54 26.24 1.54 -5.30
N LYS A 55 26.09 1.40 -6.62
CA LYS A 55 24.93 1.89 -7.36
C LYS A 55 23.62 1.43 -6.73
N TYR A 56 22.69 2.36 -6.56
CA TYR A 56 21.36 2.20 -5.95
C TYR A 56 21.33 2.04 -4.43
N ASP A 57 22.48 2.04 -3.76
CA ASP A 57 22.52 2.19 -2.31
C ASP A 57 22.26 3.64 -1.90
N CYS A 58 21.84 3.83 -0.65
CA CYS A 58 21.68 5.14 -0.02
C CYS A 58 22.60 5.30 1.18
N PHE A 59 22.94 6.53 1.55
CA PHE A 59 23.76 6.82 2.72
C PHE A 59 23.44 8.18 3.33
N GLY A 60 23.87 8.37 4.58
CA GLY A 60 23.63 9.58 5.34
C GLY A 60 22.25 9.65 6.01
N GLU A 61 21.42 8.62 5.84
CA GLU A 61 20.07 8.53 6.41
C GLU A 61 20.08 8.54 7.94
N LEU A 62 21.07 7.92 8.58
CA LEU A 62 21.12 7.79 10.04
C LEU A 62 21.14 9.14 10.76
N GLY A 63 21.97 10.09 10.30
CA GLY A 63 22.03 11.41 10.90
C GLY A 63 20.76 12.24 10.65
N VAL A 64 20.08 12.00 9.52
CA VAL A 64 18.83 12.68 9.18
C VAL A 64 17.67 12.16 10.03
N ILE A 65 17.57 10.83 10.19
CA ILE A 65 16.59 10.12 11.03
C ILE A 65 16.79 10.52 12.49
N GLN A 66 17.98 10.32 13.04
CA GLN A 66 18.26 10.56 14.45
C GLN A 66 18.36 12.03 14.86
N GLU A 67 18.18 12.97 13.92
CA GLU A 67 18.45 14.39 14.10
C GLU A 67 19.86 14.70 14.68
N GLY A 68 20.81 13.81 14.45
CA GLY A 68 22.17 13.86 14.98
C GLY A 68 23.22 14.30 13.96
N PRO A 69 24.50 14.39 14.38
CA PRO A 69 25.61 14.59 13.45
C PRO A 69 25.84 13.34 12.58
N ARG A 70 26.59 13.49 11.48
CA ARG A 70 27.04 12.37 10.65
C ARG A 70 27.84 11.37 11.49
N THR A 71 27.51 10.08 11.35
CA THR A 71 28.12 8.99 12.12
C THR A 71 29.45 8.50 11.55
N ALA A 72 29.76 8.83 10.29
CA ALA A 72 30.95 8.41 9.55
C ALA A 72 31.21 9.38 8.38
N ASP A 73 32.44 9.40 7.88
CA ASP A 73 32.81 10.01 6.61
C ASP A 73 32.22 9.20 5.45
N ALA A 74 31.79 9.88 4.39
CA ALA A 74 31.43 9.28 3.12
C ALA A 74 32.39 9.82 2.04
N ILE A 75 33.22 8.95 1.46
CA ILE A 75 34.25 9.31 0.50
C ILE A 75 33.95 8.67 -0.85
N ALA A 76 33.96 9.48 -1.91
CA ALA A 76 33.78 9.03 -3.28
C ALA A 76 34.94 8.10 -3.69
N ARG A 77 34.60 6.97 -4.32
CA ARG A 77 35.55 6.05 -4.93
C ARG A 77 35.32 6.06 -6.44
N GLY A 78 36.19 6.74 -7.16
CA GLY A 78 36.01 7.15 -8.55
C GLY A 78 35.06 8.34 -8.69
N ASP A 79 34.85 8.79 -9.93
CA ASP A 79 33.87 9.84 -10.23
C ASP A 79 32.45 9.29 -10.02
N ILE A 80 31.71 9.91 -9.10
CA ILE A 80 30.38 9.44 -8.70
C ILE A 80 29.28 10.46 -9.01
N GLN A 81 28.06 9.95 -9.10
CA GLN A 81 26.84 10.76 -9.20
C GLN A 81 25.85 10.30 -8.14
N VAL A 82 25.29 11.25 -7.40
CA VAL A 82 24.30 11.00 -6.37
C VAL A 82 23.12 11.95 -6.52
N TYR A 83 21.94 11.47 -6.12
CA TYR A 83 20.84 12.37 -5.79
C TYR A 83 20.92 12.74 -4.32
N SER A 84 20.83 14.04 -4.04
CA SER A 84 20.64 14.53 -2.69
C SER A 84 19.17 14.85 -2.41
N ILE A 85 18.72 14.49 -1.22
CA ILE A 85 17.38 14.79 -0.70
C ILE A 85 17.53 15.49 0.64
N SER A 86 16.90 16.65 0.77
CA SER A 86 16.92 17.42 2.02
C SER A 86 16.31 16.64 3.19
N ARG A 87 16.70 16.95 4.42
CA ARG A 87 16.10 16.40 5.63
C ARG A 87 14.58 16.61 5.65
N GLU A 88 14.12 17.77 5.20
CA GLU A 88 12.69 18.12 5.19
C GLU A 88 11.91 17.24 4.20
N ASP A 89 12.39 17.12 2.96
CA ASP A 89 11.78 16.29 1.93
C ASP A 89 11.84 14.81 2.28
N PHE A 90 12.95 14.38 2.86
CA PHE A 90 13.10 12.99 3.31
C PHE A 90 12.09 12.66 4.42
N LYS A 91 11.92 13.54 5.40
CA LYS A 91 10.90 13.38 6.44
C LYS A 91 9.48 13.41 5.87
N ALA A 92 9.22 14.23 4.86
CA ALA A 92 7.94 14.21 4.14
C ALA A 92 7.71 12.86 3.44
N LEU A 93 8.72 12.32 2.77
CA LEU A 93 8.68 11.03 2.10
C LEU A 93 8.38 9.87 3.08
N LEU A 94 9.01 9.86 4.25
CA LEU A 94 8.77 8.86 5.29
C LEU A 94 7.35 8.92 5.88
N LYS A 95 6.71 10.10 5.86
CA LYS A 95 5.32 10.27 6.33
C LYS A 95 4.30 9.77 5.31
N GLU A 96 4.58 9.91 4.03
CA GLU A 96 3.63 9.58 2.97
C GLU A 96 3.63 8.10 2.57
N ASP A 97 4.81 7.49 2.42
CA ASP A 97 4.92 6.12 1.92
C ASP A 97 5.46 5.15 2.98
N LYS A 98 4.54 4.34 3.51
CA LYS A 98 4.84 3.31 4.51
C LYS A 98 5.86 2.27 4.02
N SER A 99 5.79 1.86 2.75
CA SER A 99 6.69 0.85 2.19
C SER A 99 8.12 1.37 2.08
N VAL A 100 8.27 2.64 1.68
CA VAL A 100 9.57 3.33 1.64
C VAL A 100 10.13 3.48 3.05
N ARG A 101 9.31 3.94 4.00
CA ARG A 101 9.70 4.08 5.40
C ARG A 101 10.20 2.76 6.00
N ASP A 102 9.42 1.68 5.86
CA ASP A 102 9.73 0.41 6.50
C ASP A 102 11.07 -0.17 5.96
N LYS A 103 11.35 -0.01 4.66
CA LYS A 103 12.64 -0.41 4.05
C LYS A 103 13.82 0.42 4.55
N ILE A 104 13.65 1.74 4.63
CA ILE A 104 14.69 2.65 5.12
C ILE A 104 14.98 2.38 6.60
N MET A 105 13.95 2.19 7.42
CA MET A 105 14.11 1.90 8.84
C MET A 105 14.81 0.55 9.07
N ALA A 106 14.48 -0.47 8.29
CA ALA A 106 15.18 -1.76 8.34
C ALA A 106 16.67 -1.61 7.96
N LEU A 107 16.99 -0.80 6.94
CA LEU A 107 18.36 -0.51 6.53
C LEU A 107 19.13 0.26 7.63
N ALA A 108 18.50 1.27 8.23
CA ALA A 108 19.06 2.06 9.32
C ALA A 108 19.37 1.18 10.55
N ALA A 109 18.44 0.31 10.93
CA ALA A 109 18.63 -0.64 12.04
C ALA A 109 19.79 -1.60 11.79
N SER A 110 19.89 -2.15 10.56
CA SER A 110 21.01 -3.03 10.19
C SER A 110 22.36 -2.32 10.28
N ARG A 111 22.43 -1.05 9.87
CA ARG A 111 23.67 -0.26 9.90
C ARG A 111 24.07 0.13 11.32
N LEU A 112 23.09 0.38 12.19
CA LEU A 112 23.34 0.59 13.61
C LEU A 112 23.89 -0.65 14.29
N ASP A 113 23.37 -1.84 13.94
CA ASP A 113 23.91 -3.10 14.44
C ASP A 113 25.36 -3.29 13.96
N ASP A 114 25.66 -3.02 12.69
CA ASP A 114 27.04 -3.07 12.15
C ASP A 114 27.99 -2.08 12.86
N LEU A 115 27.50 -0.88 13.20
CA LEU A 115 28.23 0.11 14.00
C LEU A 115 28.48 -0.38 15.43
N SER A 116 27.57 -1.18 15.99
CA SER A 116 27.65 -1.75 17.33
C SER A 116 28.61 -2.96 17.41
N VAL A 117 28.57 -3.82 16.40
CA VAL A 117 29.26 -5.11 16.38
C VAL A 117 30.73 -4.97 15.97
N LYS A 118 31.07 -4.01 15.11
CA LYS A 118 32.45 -3.83 14.60
C LYS A 118 33.34 -2.94 15.48
N THR A 119 32.84 -2.52 16.64
CA THR A 119 33.52 -1.57 17.51
C THR A 119 33.67 -2.15 18.91
N ASP A 120 34.90 -2.54 19.32
CA ASP A 120 35.29 -2.85 20.72
C ASP A 120 35.20 -1.60 21.65
N VAL A 121 34.32 -0.66 21.31
CA VAL A 121 33.98 0.49 22.11
C VAL A 121 32.68 0.14 22.80
N GLU A 122 32.64 0.32 24.13
CA GLU A 122 31.40 0.37 24.90
C GLU A 122 30.57 1.52 24.30
N VAL A 123 29.80 1.19 23.27
CA VAL A 123 28.77 2.08 22.77
C VAL A 123 27.84 2.24 23.95
N ASP A 124 27.75 3.47 24.47
CA ASP A 124 26.90 3.78 25.62
C ASP A 124 25.58 3.04 25.45
N GLU A 125 25.26 2.10 26.35
CA GLU A 125 24.02 1.34 26.26
C GLU A 125 22.83 2.31 26.23
N ASP A 126 22.98 3.48 26.85
CA ASP A 126 22.02 4.58 26.73
C ASP A 126 21.96 5.18 25.32
N TRP A 127 23.04 5.24 24.54
CA TRP A 127 23.01 5.68 23.13
C TRP A 127 22.35 4.64 22.23
N HIS A 128 22.71 3.35 22.35
CA HIS A 128 22.05 2.30 21.58
C HIS A 128 20.56 2.22 21.89
N LYS A 129 20.22 2.30 23.17
CA LYS A 129 18.85 2.28 23.63
C LYS A 129 18.14 3.57 23.26
N GLN A 130 18.77 4.75 23.35
CA GLN A 130 18.18 6.01 22.88
C GLN A 130 17.98 6.03 21.37
N THR A 131 18.85 5.40 20.58
CA THR A 131 18.70 5.30 19.13
C THR A 131 17.61 4.29 18.75
N MET A 132 17.53 3.15 19.44
CA MET A 132 16.41 2.22 19.28
C MET A 132 15.10 2.84 19.77
N ASP A 133 15.14 3.60 20.87
CA ASP A 133 14.00 4.33 21.44
C ASP A 133 13.67 5.57 20.61
N SER A 134 14.60 6.15 19.84
CA SER A 134 14.35 7.23 18.89
C SER A 134 13.83 6.71 17.56
N LEU A 135 14.28 5.54 17.12
CA LEU A 135 13.68 4.79 16.02
C LEU A 135 12.27 4.31 16.41
N ASP A 136 12.05 3.91 17.67
CA ASP A 136 10.73 3.61 18.23
C ASP A 136 9.89 4.90 18.51
N LYS A 137 10.51 6.05 18.78
CA LYS A 137 9.81 7.36 18.89
C LYS A 137 9.50 7.97 17.53
N GLU A 138 10.34 7.78 16.52
CA GLU A 138 10.01 8.09 15.12
C GLU A 138 9.08 7.05 14.50
N GLN A 139 8.95 5.87 15.12
CA GLN A 139 7.83 4.96 14.92
C GLN A 139 6.49 5.52 15.43
N VAL A 140 6.42 6.67 16.13
CA VAL A 140 5.24 7.57 16.20
C VAL A 140 5.48 8.73 17.18
N ALA A 141 5.65 9.92 16.64
CA ALA A 141 4.98 11.13 17.16
C ALA A 141 4.31 11.87 15.99
N VAL A 142 3.65 11.14 15.11
CA VAL A 142 2.37 11.61 14.62
C VAL A 142 1.37 10.80 15.42
N THR A 143 0.77 11.42 16.43
CA THR A 143 0.29 10.77 17.67
C THR A 143 -0.73 9.63 17.55
N THR A 144 -1.06 8.97 16.45
CA THR A 144 -2.38 8.32 16.25
C THR A 144 -3.51 9.33 16.37
N GLU A 145 -3.50 10.21 17.38
CA GLU A 145 -4.33 11.39 17.59
C GLU A 145 -4.11 12.51 16.57
N GLU A 146 -2.90 12.73 16.04
CA GLU A 146 -2.62 13.73 14.97
C GLU A 146 -2.63 13.14 13.54
N ILE A 147 -2.28 11.86 13.35
CA ILE A 147 -2.63 11.15 12.09
C ILE A 147 -4.14 11.06 11.99
N ARG A 148 -4.82 10.83 13.12
CA ARG A 148 -6.26 11.00 13.17
C ARG A 148 -6.63 12.50 13.23
N SER A 149 -5.89 13.50 13.69
CA SER A 149 -6.41 14.90 13.54
C SER A 149 -6.28 15.46 12.11
N GLU A 150 -5.22 15.13 11.37
CA GLU A 150 -5.03 15.56 9.97
C GLU A 150 -5.63 14.56 8.96
N GLY A 151 -5.69 13.27 9.30
CA GLY A 151 -6.41 12.21 8.58
C GLY A 151 -7.88 12.00 8.98
N GLU A 152 -8.34 12.43 10.16
CA GLU A 152 -9.78 12.58 10.54
C GLU A 152 -10.34 13.91 10.09
N ALA A 153 -9.51 14.95 9.86
CA ALA A 153 -9.99 16.13 9.17
C ALA A 153 -10.49 15.81 7.74
N ARG A 154 -10.12 14.64 7.18
CA ARG A 154 -10.66 14.13 5.91
C ARG A 154 -11.29 12.73 5.91
N SER A 155 -11.03 11.83 6.88
CA SER A 155 -11.32 10.41 6.66
C SER A 155 -11.41 9.48 7.91
N HIS A 156 -12.35 9.67 8.85
CA HIS A 156 -12.73 8.57 9.79
C HIS A 156 -14.24 8.22 9.80
N GLY A 157 -15.00 8.77 8.87
CA GLY A 157 -16.22 8.12 8.36
C GLY A 157 -16.07 7.72 6.90
N ASN A 158 -15.26 8.47 6.14
CA ASN A 158 -15.31 8.47 4.69
C ASN A 158 -14.67 7.25 4.03
N ALA A 159 -13.64 6.60 4.61
CA ALA A 159 -13.02 5.43 3.98
C ALA A 159 -13.95 4.20 4.03
N ALA A 160 -14.46 3.84 5.21
CA ALA A 160 -15.45 2.77 5.35
C ALA A 160 -16.75 3.09 4.60
N LEU A 161 -17.18 4.36 4.60
CA LEU A 161 -18.30 4.82 3.78
C LEU A 161 -18.00 4.76 2.28
N ALA A 162 -16.77 5.01 1.83
CA ALA A 162 -16.38 4.95 0.42
C ALA A 162 -16.34 3.50 -0.08
N ILE A 163 -15.79 2.58 0.72
CA ILE A 163 -15.82 1.14 0.44
C ILE A 163 -17.28 0.68 0.32
N TRP A 164 -18.09 1.03 1.33
CA TRP A 164 -19.52 0.70 1.33
C TRP A 164 -20.28 1.33 0.16
N LEU A 165 -19.98 2.60 -0.18
CA LEU A 165 -20.62 3.31 -1.27
C LEU A 165 -20.24 2.70 -2.63
N GLY A 166 -18.99 2.25 -2.79
CA GLY A 166 -18.54 1.54 -3.99
C GLY A 166 -19.37 0.26 -4.20
N ILE A 167 -19.44 -0.59 -3.17
CA ILE A 167 -20.24 -1.82 -3.19
C ILE A 167 -21.74 -1.50 -3.43
N PHE A 168 -22.25 -0.44 -2.78
CA PHE A 168 -23.63 -0.02 -2.93
C PHE A 168 -23.97 0.44 -4.36
N ILE A 169 -23.08 1.20 -4.99
CA ILE A 169 -23.28 1.68 -6.37
C ILE A 169 -23.22 0.50 -7.36
N ASP A 170 -22.35 -0.48 -7.12
CA ASP A 170 -22.24 -1.68 -7.96
C ASP A 170 -23.45 -2.60 -7.82
N ALA A 171 -24.01 -2.71 -6.61
CA ALA A 171 -25.19 -3.53 -6.33
C ALA A 171 -26.46 -3.07 -7.08
N ILE A 172 -26.53 -1.80 -7.53
CA ILE A 172 -27.72 -1.27 -8.22
C ILE A 172 -27.87 -1.89 -9.61
N PRO A 173 -26.91 -1.78 -10.55
CA PRO A 173 -26.94 -2.51 -11.82
C PRO A 173 -27.19 -4.01 -11.66
N GLU A 174 -26.45 -4.65 -10.77
CA GLU A 174 -26.51 -6.11 -10.58
C GLU A 174 -27.91 -6.54 -10.13
N SER A 175 -28.49 -5.82 -9.16
CA SER A 175 -29.83 -6.12 -8.64
C SER A 175 -30.91 -6.10 -9.71
N LEU A 176 -30.89 -5.10 -10.61
CA LEU A 176 -31.86 -4.99 -11.70
C LEU A 176 -31.78 -6.19 -12.65
N VAL A 177 -30.57 -6.63 -12.99
CA VAL A 177 -30.33 -7.80 -13.85
C VAL A 177 -30.81 -9.08 -13.18
N ILE A 178 -30.50 -9.29 -11.90
CA ILE A 178 -31.01 -10.43 -11.12
C ILE A 178 -32.55 -10.44 -11.15
N GLY A 179 -33.17 -9.28 -10.98
CA GLY A 179 -34.62 -9.12 -11.06
C GLY A 179 -35.24 -9.60 -12.38
N LEU A 180 -34.62 -9.21 -13.50
CA LEU A 180 -35.01 -9.67 -14.82
C LEU A 180 -34.85 -11.20 -14.97
N LEU A 181 -33.70 -11.74 -14.55
CA LEU A 181 -33.40 -13.17 -14.66
C LEU A 181 -34.42 -14.05 -13.91
N VAL A 182 -34.97 -13.55 -12.80
CA VAL A 182 -36.02 -14.23 -12.03
C VAL A 182 -37.32 -14.37 -12.82
N VAL A 183 -37.68 -13.37 -13.63
CA VAL A 183 -38.92 -13.37 -14.42
C VAL A 183 -38.74 -13.91 -15.84
N SER A 184 -37.50 -14.03 -16.32
CA SER A 184 -37.20 -14.59 -17.63
C SER A 184 -37.57 -16.08 -17.72
N PRO A 185 -37.93 -16.59 -18.91
CA PRO A 185 -38.40 -17.97 -19.11
C PRO A 185 -37.43 -19.08 -18.66
N GLY A 186 -36.13 -18.77 -18.56
CA GLY A 186 -35.09 -19.68 -18.08
C GLY A 186 -34.86 -19.65 -16.57
N GLY A 187 -35.46 -18.70 -15.86
CA GLY A 187 -35.24 -18.45 -14.43
C GLY A 187 -33.77 -18.20 -14.07
N VAL A 188 -33.48 -18.22 -12.77
CA VAL A 188 -32.10 -18.14 -12.26
C VAL A 188 -31.51 -19.54 -12.14
N SER A 189 -30.35 -19.77 -12.75
CA SER A 189 -29.67 -21.07 -12.63
C SER A 189 -29.03 -21.23 -11.25
N LEU A 190 -29.02 -22.45 -10.71
CA LEU A 190 -28.33 -22.76 -9.46
C LEU A 190 -26.83 -22.42 -9.56
N ALA A 191 -26.23 -22.64 -10.74
CA ALA A 191 -24.87 -22.27 -11.06
C ALA A 191 -24.59 -20.77 -10.85
N PHE A 192 -25.51 -19.92 -11.34
CA PHE A 192 -25.40 -18.47 -11.17
C PHE A 192 -25.52 -18.06 -9.70
N ILE A 193 -26.49 -18.62 -8.96
CA ILE A 193 -26.67 -18.32 -7.53
C ILE A 193 -25.41 -18.69 -6.73
N VAL A 194 -24.87 -19.89 -6.96
CA VAL A 194 -23.65 -20.35 -6.28
C VAL A 194 -22.45 -19.51 -6.69
N GLY A 195 -22.35 -19.12 -7.97
CA GLY A 195 -21.29 -18.26 -8.48
C GLY A 195 -21.28 -16.88 -7.82
N VAL A 196 -22.43 -16.20 -7.79
CA VAL A 196 -22.59 -14.89 -7.12
C VAL A 196 -22.29 -14.99 -5.62
N PHE A 197 -22.76 -16.07 -4.95
CA PHE A 197 -22.46 -16.28 -3.54
C PHE A 197 -20.96 -16.45 -3.26
N LEU A 198 -20.28 -17.28 -4.07
CA LEU A 198 -18.84 -17.53 -3.91
C LEU A 198 -17.99 -16.30 -4.24
N ALA A 199 -18.43 -15.45 -5.18
CA ALA A 199 -17.77 -14.18 -5.52
C ALA A 199 -17.92 -13.15 -4.39
N ASN A 200 -19.12 -13.02 -3.83
CA ASN A 200 -19.42 -11.98 -2.84
C ASN A 200 -18.97 -12.34 -1.42
N MET A 201 -18.74 -13.62 -1.12
CA MET A 201 -18.35 -14.05 0.24
C MET A 201 -16.95 -13.53 0.66
N PRO A 202 -15.87 -13.68 -0.14
CA PRO A 202 -14.56 -13.12 0.20
C PRO A 202 -14.58 -11.59 0.30
N GLU A 203 -15.30 -10.92 -0.59
CA GLU A 203 -15.43 -9.47 -0.59
C GLU A 203 -16.15 -8.96 0.66
N ALA A 204 -17.25 -9.62 1.05
CA ALA A 204 -17.97 -9.29 2.26
C ALA A 204 -17.13 -9.52 3.52
N MET A 205 -16.32 -10.57 3.57
CA MET A 205 -15.39 -10.81 4.67
C MET A 205 -14.29 -9.75 4.73
N SER A 206 -13.60 -9.50 3.61
CA SER A 206 -12.48 -8.54 3.54
C SER A 206 -12.94 -7.12 3.90
N SER A 207 -14.04 -6.66 3.30
CA SER A 207 -14.56 -5.32 3.58
C SER A 207 -15.15 -5.19 4.99
N SER A 208 -15.74 -6.25 5.56
CA SER A 208 -16.18 -6.24 6.97
C SER A 208 -15.01 -6.13 7.94
N VAL A 209 -13.92 -6.86 7.69
CA VAL A 209 -12.68 -6.76 8.50
C VAL A 209 -12.10 -5.36 8.36
N SER A 210 -11.97 -4.84 7.14
CA SER A 210 -11.49 -3.48 6.88
C SER A 210 -12.35 -2.41 7.59
N MET A 211 -13.68 -2.52 7.55
CA MET A 211 -14.58 -1.61 8.27
C MET A 211 -14.38 -1.68 9.80
N ARG A 212 -14.11 -2.88 10.34
CA ARG A 212 -13.84 -3.08 11.78
C ARG A 212 -12.49 -2.51 12.19
N ASP A 213 -11.47 -2.66 11.35
CA ASP A 213 -10.14 -2.08 11.55
C ASP A 213 -10.16 -0.55 11.45
N ASN A 214 -11.08 0.01 10.65
CA ASN A 214 -11.42 1.43 10.60
C ASN A 214 -12.32 1.90 11.78
N GLY A 215 -12.47 1.10 12.83
CA GLY A 215 -13.13 1.50 14.07
C GLY A 215 -14.66 1.45 14.05
N LEU A 216 -15.32 0.92 13.01
CA LEU A 216 -16.77 0.78 13.01
C LEU A 216 -17.20 -0.30 14.02
N SER A 217 -18.26 -0.01 14.77
CA SER A 217 -18.86 -1.01 15.66
C SER A 217 -19.53 -2.12 14.85
N LEU A 218 -19.57 -3.34 15.40
CA LEU A 218 -20.25 -4.49 14.77
C LEU A 218 -21.69 -4.13 14.35
N GLY A 219 -22.42 -3.38 15.19
CA GLY A 219 -23.78 -2.95 14.86
C GLY A 219 -23.86 -2.05 13.63
N LYS A 220 -22.90 -1.13 13.42
CA LYS A 220 -22.84 -0.30 12.21
C LYS A 220 -22.53 -1.14 10.98
N VAL A 221 -21.60 -2.09 11.07
CA VAL A 221 -21.26 -3.01 9.97
C VAL A 221 -22.49 -3.82 9.56
N TYR A 222 -23.23 -4.40 10.52
CA TYR A 222 -24.48 -5.10 10.23
C TYR A 222 -25.55 -4.20 9.60
N LEU A 223 -25.68 -2.95 10.06
CA LEU A 223 -26.62 -1.99 9.45
C LEU A 223 -26.23 -1.65 8.01
N MET A 224 -24.94 -1.51 7.73
CA MET A 224 -24.41 -1.20 6.40
C MET A 224 -24.59 -2.37 5.43
N TRP A 225 -24.35 -3.60 5.86
CA TRP A 225 -24.66 -4.78 5.05
C TRP A 225 -26.16 -4.99 4.87
N GLY A 226 -26.93 -4.71 5.92
CA GLY A 226 -28.39 -4.77 5.88
C GLY A 226 -28.97 -3.77 4.88
N SER A 227 -28.41 -2.56 4.77
CA SER A 227 -28.88 -1.57 3.80
C SER A 227 -28.54 -1.96 2.35
N ILE A 228 -27.35 -2.51 2.08
CA ILE A 228 -27.01 -3.09 0.76
C ILE A 228 -28.00 -4.21 0.44
N THR A 229 -28.12 -5.21 1.32
CA THR A 229 -29.02 -6.36 1.12
C THR A 229 -30.46 -5.93 0.81
N LEU A 230 -31.00 -4.98 1.58
CA LEU A 230 -32.34 -4.45 1.36
C LEU A 230 -32.44 -3.74 0.01
N THR A 231 -31.44 -2.95 -0.36
CA THR A 231 -31.45 -2.17 -1.59
C THR A 231 -31.31 -3.07 -2.82
N THR A 232 -30.45 -4.08 -2.76
CA THR A 232 -30.34 -5.14 -3.79
C THR A 232 -31.65 -5.89 -3.94
N GLY A 233 -32.33 -6.23 -2.84
CA GLY A 233 -33.65 -6.87 -2.89
C GLY A 233 -34.70 -5.99 -3.57
N LEU A 234 -34.73 -4.69 -3.24
CA LEU A 234 -35.63 -3.72 -3.88
C LEU A 234 -35.30 -3.50 -5.36
N GLY A 235 -34.01 -3.40 -5.71
CA GLY A 235 -33.55 -3.27 -7.08
C GLY A 235 -33.91 -4.49 -7.92
N ALA A 236 -33.78 -5.71 -7.37
CA ALA A 236 -34.24 -6.93 -8.03
C ALA A 236 -35.76 -6.96 -8.22
N MET A 237 -36.53 -6.55 -7.21
CA MET A 237 -37.98 -6.42 -7.36
C MET A 237 -38.35 -5.40 -8.45
N LEU A 238 -37.67 -4.26 -8.49
CA LEU A 238 -37.88 -3.25 -9.53
C LEU A 238 -37.51 -3.79 -10.91
N GLY A 239 -36.39 -4.50 -11.04
CA GLY A 239 -35.97 -5.13 -12.28
C GLY A 239 -37.00 -6.13 -12.80
N ALA A 240 -37.56 -6.95 -11.91
CA ALA A 240 -38.61 -7.93 -12.23
C ALA A 240 -39.94 -7.28 -12.69
N VAL A 241 -40.26 -6.09 -12.18
CA VAL A 241 -41.54 -5.40 -12.46
C VAL A 241 -41.45 -4.45 -13.66
N ILE A 242 -40.35 -3.71 -13.76
CA ILE A 242 -40.17 -2.65 -14.77
C ILE A 242 -39.88 -3.25 -16.14
N PHE A 243 -39.14 -4.35 -16.18
CA PHE A 243 -38.66 -4.90 -17.43
C PHE A 243 -39.47 -6.12 -17.88
N PRO A 244 -39.78 -6.22 -19.18
CA PRO A 244 -40.47 -7.38 -19.71
C PRO A 244 -39.57 -8.63 -19.59
N PRO A 245 -40.14 -9.82 -19.33
CA PRO A 245 -39.40 -11.09 -19.22
C PRO A 245 -38.46 -11.40 -20.40
N SER A 246 -38.81 -10.87 -21.57
CA SER A 246 -38.05 -10.95 -22.81
C SER A 246 -37.92 -9.54 -23.40
N PRO A 247 -36.91 -8.76 -23.02
CA PRO A 247 -36.65 -7.44 -23.58
C PRO A 247 -36.27 -7.55 -25.06
N GLU A 248 -36.88 -6.71 -25.90
CA GLU A 248 -36.60 -6.65 -27.34
C GLU A 248 -36.17 -5.24 -27.77
N GLY A 249 -35.51 -5.15 -28.92
CA GLY A 249 -35.13 -3.87 -29.53
C GLY A 249 -34.16 -3.05 -28.67
N GLY A 250 -34.40 -1.74 -28.56
CA GLY A 250 -33.51 -0.82 -27.82
C GLY A 250 -33.37 -1.14 -26.33
N LEU A 251 -34.39 -1.75 -25.71
CA LEU A 251 -34.37 -2.10 -24.29
C LEU A 251 -33.40 -3.26 -24.01
N TYR A 252 -33.31 -4.24 -24.92
CA TYR A 252 -32.33 -5.32 -24.85
C TYR A 252 -30.90 -4.77 -24.86
N TYR A 253 -30.58 -3.89 -25.82
CA TYR A 253 -29.23 -3.31 -25.92
C TYR A 253 -28.89 -2.41 -24.73
N PHE A 254 -29.88 -1.70 -24.18
CA PHE A 254 -29.69 -0.91 -22.97
C PHE A 254 -29.29 -1.78 -21.77
N MET A 255 -29.95 -2.92 -21.57
CA MET A 255 -29.62 -3.86 -20.51
C MET A 255 -28.25 -4.51 -20.69
N VAL A 256 -27.95 -4.99 -21.90
CA VAL A 256 -26.62 -5.52 -22.22
C VAL A 256 -25.55 -4.45 -21.97
N GLY A 257 -25.85 -3.18 -22.23
CA GLY A 257 -24.97 -2.06 -21.90
C GLY A 257 -24.73 -1.88 -20.41
N ILE A 258 -25.78 -1.99 -19.58
CA ILE A 258 -25.65 -1.94 -18.11
C ILE A 258 -24.82 -3.11 -17.60
N GLU A 259 -25.06 -4.32 -18.10
CA GLU A 259 -24.32 -5.53 -17.72
C GLU A 259 -22.84 -5.45 -18.13
N ALA A 260 -22.56 -4.98 -19.34
CA ALA A 260 -21.19 -4.76 -19.81
C ALA A 260 -20.46 -3.69 -18.98
N LEU A 261 -21.16 -2.64 -18.54
CA LEU A 261 -20.60 -1.60 -17.69
C LEU A 261 -20.28 -2.15 -16.30
N ALA A 262 -21.19 -2.93 -15.69
CA ALA A 262 -20.95 -3.59 -14.41
C ALA A 262 -19.79 -4.60 -14.49
N ALA A 263 -19.75 -5.43 -15.54
CA ALA A 263 -18.64 -6.35 -15.78
C ALA A 263 -17.30 -5.63 -15.96
N GLY A 264 -17.30 -4.49 -16.65
CA GLY A 264 -16.13 -3.62 -16.80
C GLY A 264 -15.67 -3.03 -15.45
N ALA A 265 -16.60 -2.56 -14.63
CA ALA A 265 -16.29 -2.04 -13.29
C ALA A 265 -15.68 -3.12 -12.38
N MET A 266 -16.24 -4.33 -12.36
CA MET A 266 -15.68 -5.47 -11.64
C MET A 266 -14.27 -5.83 -12.14
N LEU A 267 -14.03 -5.82 -13.46
CA LEU A 267 -12.70 -6.07 -14.02
C LEU A 267 -11.67 -5.03 -13.56
N THR A 268 -12.06 -3.75 -13.53
CA THR A 268 -11.21 -2.67 -13.00
C THR A 268 -10.89 -2.89 -11.52
N MET A 269 -11.88 -3.20 -10.69
CA MET A 269 -11.69 -3.50 -9.26
C MET A 269 -10.77 -4.70 -9.03
N ILE A 270 -10.96 -5.76 -9.80
CA ILE A 270 -10.10 -6.95 -9.73
C ILE A 270 -8.66 -6.59 -10.12
N ALA A 271 -8.48 -5.81 -11.19
CA ALA A 271 -7.17 -5.44 -11.70
C ALA A 271 -6.41 -4.45 -10.80
N GLU A 272 -7.10 -3.43 -10.28
CA GLU A 272 -6.48 -2.36 -9.49
C GLU A 272 -6.25 -2.78 -8.04
N THR A 273 -7.17 -3.55 -7.45
CA THR A 273 -7.17 -3.79 -6.01
C THR A 273 -6.92 -5.26 -5.68
N MET A 274 -7.74 -6.18 -6.22
CA MET A 274 -7.71 -7.57 -5.74
C MET A 274 -6.52 -8.39 -6.24
N LEU A 275 -6.11 -8.21 -7.50
CA LEU A 275 -4.99 -8.98 -8.07
C LEU A 275 -3.64 -8.64 -7.43
N PRO A 276 -3.23 -7.36 -7.30
CA PRO A 276 -1.98 -7.01 -6.63
C PRO A 276 -1.91 -7.56 -5.21
N GLU A 277 -2.97 -7.34 -4.43
CA GLU A 277 -3.06 -7.76 -3.02
C GLU A 277 -3.06 -9.29 -2.87
N ALA A 278 -3.77 -10.00 -3.76
CA ALA A 278 -3.74 -11.46 -3.79
C ALA A 278 -2.34 -11.99 -4.10
N TYR A 279 -1.62 -11.39 -5.07
CA TYR A 279 -0.25 -11.80 -5.41
C TYR A 279 0.75 -11.51 -4.29
N GLU A 280 0.61 -10.38 -3.58
CA GLU A 280 1.45 -10.06 -2.43
C GLU A 280 1.26 -11.08 -1.29
N MET A 281 0.01 -11.49 -1.01
CA MET A 281 -0.27 -12.45 0.07
C MET A 281 -0.01 -13.92 -0.31
N GLY A 282 -0.37 -14.32 -1.54
CA GLY A 282 -0.45 -15.72 -1.97
C GLY A 282 0.63 -16.16 -2.95
N GLY A 283 1.41 -15.23 -3.50
CA GLY A 283 2.50 -15.52 -4.44
C GLY A 283 2.03 -16.25 -5.70
N SER A 284 2.86 -17.16 -6.22
CA SER A 284 2.64 -17.85 -7.51
C SER A 284 1.44 -18.81 -7.53
N VAL A 285 0.92 -19.20 -6.36
CA VAL A 285 -0.24 -20.11 -6.25
C VAL A 285 -1.54 -19.42 -6.68
N VAL A 286 -1.60 -18.09 -6.58
CA VAL A 286 -2.80 -17.28 -6.91
C VAL A 286 -3.25 -17.52 -8.34
N GLY A 287 -2.33 -17.49 -9.31
CA GLY A 287 -2.67 -17.73 -10.72
C GLY A 287 -3.29 -19.12 -10.96
N LEU A 288 -2.76 -20.15 -10.29
CA LEU A 288 -3.27 -21.53 -10.41
C LEU A 288 -4.66 -21.66 -9.76
N SER A 289 -4.86 -21.02 -8.61
CA SER A 289 -6.15 -20.98 -7.90
C SER A 289 -7.21 -20.23 -8.70
N THR A 290 -6.87 -19.09 -9.31
CA THR A 290 -7.79 -18.32 -10.17
C THR A 290 -8.23 -19.14 -11.39
N LEU A 291 -7.28 -19.83 -12.05
CA LEU A 291 -7.60 -20.74 -13.15
C LEU A 291 -8.52 -21.89 -12.68
N GLY A 292 -8.22 -22.49 -11.54
CA GLY A 292 -9.05 -23.54 -10.94
C GLY A 292 -10.47 -23.09 -10.63
N GLY A 293 -10.64 -21.88 -10.09
CA GLY A 293 -11.95 -21.26 -9.85
C GLY A 293 -12.74 -21.06 -11.14
N PHE A 294 -12.10 -20.52 -12.19
CA PHE A 294 -12.74 -20.30 -13.49
C PHE A 294 -13.19 -21.63 -14.14
N LEU A 295 -12.33 -22.65 -14.12
CA LEU A 295 -12.65 -23.98 -14.64
C LEU A 295 -13.78 -24.65 -13.86
N SER A 296 -13.83 -24.44 -12.53
CA SER A 296 -14.91 -24.96 -11.68
C SER A 296 -16.25 -24.31 -12.01
N ALA A 297 -16.28 -22.98 -12.21
CA ALA A 297 -17.49 -22.28 -12.63
C ALA A 297 -17.99 -22.75 -14.01
N LEU A 298 -17.06 -23.01 -14.95
CA LEU A 298 -17.38 -23.54 -16.27
C LEU A 298 -17.94 -24.97 -16.20
N LEU A 299 -17.38 -25.83 -15.35
CA LEU A 299 -17.90 -27.18 -15.11
C LEU A 299 -19.33 -27.14 -14.56
N VAL A 300 -19.60 -26.29 -13.56
CA VAL A 300 -20.94 -26.13 -12.97
C VAL A 300 -21.97 -25.61 -13.98
N LYS A 301 -21.55 -24.87 -15.01
CA LYS A 301 -22.44 -24.38 -16.07
C LYS A 301 -22.75 -25.44 -17.14
N ILE A 302 -21.86 -26.41 -17.34
CA ILE A 302 -22.01 -27.48 -18.34
C ILE A 302 -22.89 -28.62 -17.81
N ILE A 303 -22.88 -28.84 -16.49
CA ILE A 303 -23.68 -29.86 -15.78
C ILE A 303 -25.10 -29.34 -15.54
#